data_AF-A0AAU7LVM9-F1
#
_entry.id   AF-A0AAU7LVM9-F1
#
_cell.length_a   1.000
_cell.length_b   1.000
_cell.length_c   1.000
_cell.angle_alpha   90.00
_cell.angle_beta   90.00
_cell.angle_gamma   90.00
#
_symmetry.space_group_name_H-M   'P 1'
#
loop_
_entity.id
_entity.type
_entity.pdbx_description
1 polymer ?
#
loop_
_entity_poly.entity_id
_entity_poly.type
_entity_poly.pdbx_seq_one_letter_code
_entity_poly.pdbx_strand_id
1 'polypeptide(L)'
;MNPFPDHGINDPDVRSIADQDMPSAEALLAGTLALMTGIAQGCCDRHRQMMSHKIIANLAQLADHPMASPGFRATAANLRVFWVRLLRQGDAPAGADQATAPSGHAEPLRSDPHRALWHATPETVQ
;
A
#
# COMPACT_ATOMS: atom_id res chain seq x y z
N MET A 1 32.97 -4.62 -56.33
CA MET A 1 31.54 -4.25 -56.33
C MET A 1 30.74 -5.34 -55.62
N ASN A 2 30.41 -5.13 -54.35
CA ASN A 2 29.36 -5.86 -53.65
C ASN A 2 28.41 -4.81 -53.07
N PRO A 3 27.08 -4.90 -53.30
CA PRO A 3 26.13 -3.97 -52.70
C PRO A 3 25.83 -4.41 -51.26
N PHE A 4 26.13 -3.55 -50.28
CA PHE A 4 25.61 -3.70 -48.93
C PHE A 4 24.14 -3.27 -48.92
N PRO A 5 23.20 -4.08 -48.40
CA PRO A 5 21.82 -3.66 -48.27
C PRO A 5 21.72 -2.57 -47.19
N ASP A 6 21.15 -1.44 -47.59
CA ASP A 6 20.67 -0.36 -46.74
C ASP A 6 19.54 -0.90 -45.86
N HIS A 7 19.88 -1.36 -44.65
CA HIS A 7 18.89 -1.68 -43.64
C HIS A 7 18.33 -0.37 -43.11
N GLY A 8 17.23 0.03 -43.76
CA GLY A 8 16.44 1.21 -43.44
C GLY A 8 16.20 1.35 -41.95
N ILE A 9 16.34 2.60 -41.52
CA ILE A 9 16.09 3.20 -40.21
C ILE A 9 14.57 3.11 -39.86
N ASN A 10 13.98 1.93 -39.97
CA ASN A 10 12.59 1.63 -39.64
C ASN A 10 12.55 0.44 -38.69
N ASP A 11 13.33 0.50 -37.62
CA ASP A 11 13.15 -0.40 -36.49
C ASP A 11 12.00 0.16 -35.62
N PRO A 12 10.81 -0.46 -35.60
CA PRO A 12 9.67 0.06 -34.84
C PRO A 12 9.88 -0.03 -33.33
N ASP A 13 10.89 -0.80 -32.86
CA ASP A 13 11.15 -1.00 -31.43
C ASP A 13 11.83 0.20 -30.74
N VAL A 14 12.49 1.09 -31.49
CA VAL A 14 13.22 2.25 -30.92
C VAL A 14 12.30 3.45 -30.61
N ARG A 15 10.99 3.37 -30.91
CA ARG A 15 10.05 4.47 -30.63
C ARG A 15 9.34 4.38 -29.27
N SER A 16 9.49 3.28 -28.53
CA SER A 16 8.74 3.05 -27.27
C SER A 16 9.49 3.45 -25.98
N ILE A 17 10.74 3.90 -26.09
CA ILE A 17 11.55 4.26 -24.91
C ILE A 17 11.33 5.73 -24.51
N ALA A 18 10.88 6.58 -25.44
CA ALA A 18 10.77 8.03 -25.24
C ALA A 18 9.46 8.51 -24.56
N ASP A 19 8.43 7.66 -24.47
CA ASP A 19 7.18 7.96 -23.72
C ASP A 19 7.22 7.46 -22.26
N GLN A 20 8.41 7.16 -21.73
CA GLN A 20 8.64 6.63 -20.38
C GLN A 20 8.64 7.69 -19.26
N ASP A 21 8.32 8.96 -19.54
CA ASP A 21 8.51 10.05 -18.58
C ASP A 21 7.49 10.09 -17.42
N MET A 22 6.47 9.23 -17.43
CA MET A 22 5.57 9.04 -16.29
C MET A 22 5.19 7.56 -16.15
N PRO A 23 5.25 6.96 -14.94
CA PRO A 23 4.75 5.61 -14.75
C PRO A 23 3.29 5.57 -15.20
N SER A 24 2.94 4.61 -16.05
CA SER A 24 1.57 4.44 -16.51
C SER A 24 0.65 4.31 -15.28
N ALA A 25 -0.53 4.92 -15.33
CA ALA A 25 -1.51 4.83 -14.25
C ALA A 25 -1.77 3.37 -13.83
N GLU A 26 -1.73 2.45 -14.80
CA GLU A 26 -1.87 1.00 -14.60
C GLU A 26 -0.71 0.40 -13.81
N ALA A 27 0.55 0.76 -14.12
CA ALA A 27 1.71 0.29 -13.36
C ALA A 27 1.68 0.83 -11.92
N LEU A 28 1.29 2.09 -11.75
CA LEU A 28 1.16 2.71 -10.43
C LEU A 28 0.02 2.06 -9.61
N LEU A 29 -1.11 1.77 -10.25
CA LEU A 29 -2.23 1.04 -9.64
C LEU A 29 -1.82 -0.38 -9.27
N ALA A 30 -1.21 -1.13 -10.18
CA ALA A 30 -0.77 -2.50 -9.94
C ALA A 30 0.24 -2.57 -8.77
N GLY A 31 1.22 -1.65 -8.74
CA GLY A 31 2.16 -1.54 -7.62
C GLY A 31 1.48 -1.17 -6.31
N THR A 32 0.46 -0.30 -6.34
CA THR A 32 -0.33 0.06 -5.16
C THR A 32 -1.11 -1.13 -4.62
N LEU A 33 -1.76 -1.91 -5.49
CA LEU A 33 -2.49 -3.11 -5.11
C LEU A 33 -1.56 -4.19 -4.56
N ALA A 34 -0.41 -4.41 -5.20
CA ALA A 34 0.60 -5.36 -4.73
C ALA A 34 1.13 -5.00 -3.33
N LEU A 35 1.30 -3.71 -3.03
CA LEU A 35 1.70 -3.27 -1.69
C LEU A 35 0.57 -3.42 -0.67
N MET A 36 -0.67 -3.09 -1.03
CA MET A 36 -1.82 -3.26 -0.14
C MET A 36 -2.08 -4.72 0.23
N THR A 37 -1.84 -5.66 -0.71
CA THR A 37 -1.97 -7.09 -0.44
C THR A 37 -0.74 -7.67 0.26
N GLY A 38 0.46 -7.15 -0.04
CA GLY A 38 1.72 -7.61 0.52
C GLY A 38 2.05 -7.07 1.91
N ILE A 39 1.36 -6.04 2.40
CA ILE A 39 1.69 -5.38 3.68
C ILE A 39 1.62 -6.34 4.88
N ALA A 40 0.72 -7.32 4.86
CA ALA A 40 0.61 -8.34 5.90
C ALA A 40 1.83 -9.28 5.96
N GLN A 41 2.57 -9.40 4.86
CA GLN A 41 3.78 -10.23 4.74
C GLN A 41 5.06 -9.47 5.17
N GLY A 42 4.95 -8.21 5.60
CA GLY A 42 6.07 -7.42 6.07
C GLY A 42 6.72 -8.03 7.32
N CYS A 43 8.02 -8.32 7.24
CA CYS A 43 8.79 -9.01 8.27
C CYS A 43 8.81 -8.29 9.64
N CYS A 44 8.64 -6.97 9.68
CA CYS A 44 8.64 -6.19 10.92
C CYS A 44 7.79 -4.91 10.78
N ASP A 45 7.47 -4.26 11.90
CA ASP A 45 6.70 -3.00 11.92
C ASP A 45 7.32 -1.92 11.04
N ARG A 46 8.64 -1.81 11.03
CA ARG A 46 9.38 -0.88 10.18
C ARG A 46 9.10 -1.12 8.68
N HIS A 47 9.11 -2.37 8.23
CA HIS A 47 8.78 -2.71 6.84
C HIS A 47 7.32 -2.39 6.52
N ARG A 48 6.38 -2.72 7.42
CA ARG A 48 4.96 -2.38 7.26
C ARG A 48 4.73 -0.87 7.19
N GLN A 49 5.44 -0.10 8.00
CA GLN A 49 5.39 1.36 8.00
C GLN A 49 5.92 1.93 6.67
N MET A 50 7.06 1.45 6.19
CA MET A 50 7.62 1.87 4.89
C MET A 50 6.68 1.52 3.72
N MET A 51 6.06 0.33 3.73
CA MET A 51 5.05 -0.05 2.74
C MET A 51 3.82 0.86 2.81
N SER A 52 3.33 1.18 4.01
CA SER A 52 2.21 2.13 4.22
C SER A 52 2.52 3.51 3.64
N HIS A 53 3.73 4.03 3.89
CA HIS A 53 4.17 5.30 3.30
C HIS A 53 4.21 5.23 1.77
N LYS A 54 4.68 4.11 1.20
CA LYS A 54 4.73 3.93 -0.25
C LYS A 54 3.33 3.84 -0.86
N ILE A 55 2.39 3.17 -0.19
CA ILE A 55 0.97 3.14 -0.57
C ILE A 55 0.40 4.57 -0.61
N ILE A 56 0.62 5.37 0.44
CA ILE A 56 0.14 6.76 0.51
C ILE A 56 0.71 7.60 -0.63
N ALA A 57 2.01 7.47 -0.91
CA ALA A 57 2.67 8.21 -1.99
C ALA A 57 2.11 7.84 -3.36
N ASN A 58 1.93 6.55 -3.64
CA ASN A 58 1.37 6.10 -4.91
C ASN A 58 -0.10 6.55 -5.08
N LEU A 59 -0.90 6.52 -4.00
CA LEU A 59 -2.27 7.02 -4.03
C LEU A 59 -2.36 8.53 -4.28
N ALA A 60 -1.38 9.31 -3.80
CA ALA A 60 -1.29 10.73 -4.15
C ALA A 60 -1.04 10.91 -5.64
N GLN A 61 -0.09 10.16 -6.21
CA GLN A 61 0.19 10.19 -7.65
C GLN A 61 -1.01 9.75 -8.49
N LEU A 62 -1.78 8.74 -8.05
CA LEU A 62 -3.02 8.32 -8.73
C LEU A 62 -4.13 9.37 -8.64
N ALA A 63 -4.23 10.08 -7.50
CA ALA A 63 -5.21 11.15 -7.30
C ALA A 63 -4.92 12.37 -8.19
N ASP A 64 -3.65 12.60 -8.54
CA ASP A 64 -3.22 13.71 -9.39
C ASP A 64 -2.96 13.30 -10.85
N HIS A 65 -3.18 12.03 -11.20
CA HIS A 65 -2.83 11.51 -12.53
C HIS A 65 -3.72 12.13 -13.64
N PRO A 66 -3.14 12.74 -14.68
CA PRO A 66 -3.88 13.54 -15.67
C PRO A 66 -4.86 12.71 -16.50
N MET A 67 -4.52 11.44 -16.79
CA MET A 67 -5.37 10.55 -17.60
C MET A 67 -6.37 9.73 -16.78
N ALA A 68 -6.37 9.86 -15.45
CA ALA A 68 -7.33 9.16 -14.60
C ALA A 68 -8.70 9.82 -14.67
N SER A 69 -9.79 9.04 -14.58
CA SER A 69 -11.14 9.62 -14.51
C SER A 69 -11.33 10.43 -13.21
N PRO A 70 -12.22 11.45 -13.19
CA PRO A 70 -12.49 12.22 -11.97
C PRO A 70 -12.92 11.34 -10.79
N GLY A 71 -13.76 10.33 -11.03
CA GLY A 71 -14.21 9.38 -10.00
C GLY A 71 -13.07 8.51 -9.46
N PHE A 72 -12.14 8.10 -10.32
CA PHE A 72 -10.96 7.36 -9.89
C PHE A 72 -10.04 8.22 -9.03
N ARG A 73 -9.78 9.47 -9.44
CA ARG A 73 -8.96 10.42 -8.65
C ARG A 73 -9.56 10.68 -7.26
N ALA A 74 -10.89 10.87 -7.19
CA ALA A 74 -11.59 11.02 -5.92
C ALA A 74 -11.47 9.78 -5.04
N THR A 75 -11.62 8.58 -5.62
CA THR A 75 -11.44 7.31 -4.91
C THR A 75 -10.01 7.16 -4.37
N ALA A 76 -9.00 7.46 -5.19
CA ALA A 76 -7.60 7.41 -4.79
C ALA A 76 -7.30 8.41 -3.65
N ALA A 77 -7.85 9.63 -3.71
CA ALA A 77 -7.72 10.63 -2.65
C ALA A 77 -8.37 10.17 -1.33
N ASN A 78 -9.56 9.58 -1.39
CA ASN A 78 -10.24 9.03 -0.21
C ASN A 78 -9.43 7.88 0.42
N LEU A 79 -8.91 6.99 -0.42
CA LEU A 79 -8.09 5.87 0.04
C LEU A 79 -6.78 6.38 0.67
N ARG A 80 -6.18 7.44 0.11
CA ARG A 80 -5.01 8.09 0.71
C ARG A 80 -5.30 8.59 2.13
N VAL A 81 -6.42 9.28 2.32
CA VAL A 81 -6.84 9.78 3.65
C VAL A 81 -7.04 8.64 4.64
N PHE A 82 -7.66 7.54 4.19
CA PHE A 82 -7.81 6.34 5.00
C PHE A 82 -6.46 5.80 5.48
N TRP A 83 -5.49 5.62 4.57
CA TRP A 83 -4.16 5.10 4.92
C TRP A 83 -3.36 6.05 5.84
N VAL A 84 -3.46 7.37 5.65
CA VAL A 84 -2.83 8.35 6.56
C VAL A 84 -3.40 8.23 7.97
N ARG A 85 -4.72 8.04 8.10
CA ARG A 85 -5.36 7.85 9.41
C ARG A 85 -4.90 6.53 10.05
N LEU A 86 -4.87 5.44 9.30
CA LEU A 86 -4.44 4.13 9.78
C LEU A 86 -3.00 4.18 10.32
N LEU A 87 -2.10 4.84 9.60
CA LEU A 87 -0.70 4.98 10.00
C LEU A 87 -0.56 5.77 11.30
N ARG A 88 -1.32 6.86 11.46
CA ARG A 88 -1.34 7.67 12.68
C ARG A 88 -1.87 6.92 13.91
N GLN A 89 -2.79 5.98 13.70
CA GLN A 89 -3.34 5.15 14.77
C GLN A 89 -2.36 4.06 15.23
N GLY A 90 -1.59 3.50 14.29
CA GLY A 90 -0.54 2.53 14.61
C GLY A 90 0.69 3.13 15.31
N ASP A 91 0.92 4.43 15.15
CA ASP A 91 2.05 5.17 15.76
C ASP A 91 1.70 5.76 17.14
N ALA A 92 0.46 5.58 17.61
CA ALA A 92 0.07 5.98 18.95
C ALA A 92 0.75 5.02 19.96
N PRO A 93 1.51 5.53 20.95
CA PRO A 93 2.08 4.67 21.98
C PRO A 93 0.93 3.97 22.70
N ALA A 94 0.96 2.64 22.70
CA ALA A 94 0.03 1.77 23.43
C ALA A 94 0.26 1.85 24.96
N GLY A 95 0.19 3.05 25.53
CA GLY A 95 0.59 3.31 26.90
C GLY A 95 0.12 4.66 27.42
N ALA A 96 -1.19 4.82 27.61
CA ALA A 96 -1.75 5.85 28.49
C ALA A 96 -3.17 5.51 28.96
N ASP A 97 -3.54 4.23 29.06
CA ASP A 97 -4.72 3.88 29.83
C ASP A 97 -4.60 2.49 30.46
N GLN A 98 -4.98 2.42 31.73
CA GLN A 98 -5.00 1.25 32.62
C GLN A 98 -3.72 0.90 33.39
N ALA A 99 -3.28 1.84 34.21
CA ALA A 99 -2.65 1.51 35.49
C ALA A 99 -3.66 1.69 36.64
N THR A 100 -4.58 0.73 36.80
CA THR A 100 -5.16 0.42 38.13
C THR A 100 -5.52 -1.05 38.17
N ALA A 101 -4.64 -1.87 38.76
CA ALA A 101 -5.00 -3.21 39.22
C ALA A 101 -5.93 -3.09 40.45
N PRO A 102 -6.77 -4.09 40.70
CA PRO A 102 -6.40 -4.98 41.79
C PRO A 102 -6.42 -6.46 41.40
N SER A 103 -5.49 -7.16 42.03
CA SER A 103 -5.12 -8.56 41.87
C SER A 103 -6.29 -9.53 41.97
N GLY A 104 -6.39 -10.43 40.99
CA GLY A 104 -7.24 -11.62 41.00
C GLY A 104 -6.71 -12.64 40.00
N HIS A 105 -6.48 -13.86 40.47
CA HIS A 105 -5.78 -14.97 39.82
C HIS A 105 -6.22 -15.32 38.38
N ALA A 106 -5.27 -15.37 37.43
CA ALA A 106 -5.21 -16.32 36.31
C ALA A 106 -3.88 -16.16 35.53
N GLU A 107 -3.38 -17.26 34.96
CA GLU A 107 -2.08 -17.43 34.30
C GLU A 107 -1.70 -16.36 33.25
N PRO A 108 -0.39 -16.11 33.03
CA PRO A 108 0.06 -15.24 31.96
C PRO A 108 -0.01 -15.99 30.64
N LEU A 109 -1.19 -16.04 30.02
CA LEU A 109 -1.28 -16.37 28.60
C LEU A 109 -0.64 -15.19 27.85
N ARG A 110 0.61 -15.40 27.43
CA ARG A 110 1.41 -14.48 26.62
C ARG A 110 0.51 -13.76 25.61
N SER A 111 0.33 -12.47 25.81
CA SER A 111 -0.35 -11.60 24.87
C SER A 111 0.47 -11.59 23.59
N ASP A 112 0.07 -12.40 22.63
CA ASP A 112 0.63 -12.36 21.29
C ASP A 112 0.05 -11.12 20.59
N PRO A 113 0.86 -10.08 20.33
CA PRO A 113 0.37 -8.83 19.74
C PRO A 113 -0.03 -8.99 18.26
N HIS A 114 0.08 -10.20 17.70
CA HIS A 114 -0.23 -10.51 16.31
C HIS A 114 -1.50 -11.35 16.13
N ARG A 115 -2.39 -11.45 17.13
CA ARG A 115 -3.76 -11.96 16.91
C ARG A 115 -4.55 -10.93 16.10
N ALA A 116 -4.26 -10.92 14.82
CA ALA A 116 -4.83 -10.06 13.80
C ALA A 116 -6.36 -10.07 13.92
N LEU A 117 -6.88 -8.93 14.35
CA LEU A 117 -8.26 -8.60 14.69
C LEU A 117 -9.19 -8.56 13.45
N TRP A 118 -9.02 -9.48 12.50
CA TRP A 118 -9.79 -9.41 11.25
C TRP A 118 -11.10 -10.19 11.27
N HIS A 119 -11.35 -11.07 12.24
CA HIS A 119 -12.71 -11.52 12.58
C HIS A 119 -12.77 -11.93 14.06
N ALA A 120 -13.27 -11.05 14.93
CA ALA A 120 -13.96 -11.53 16.12
C ALA A 120 -15.39 -11.88 15.66
N THR A 121 -15.67 -13.17 15.51
CA THR A 121 -17.03 -13.67 15.32
C THR A 121 -17.91 -13.11 16.44
N PRO A 122 -19.03 -12.43 16.15
CA PRO A 122 -19.97 -12.07 17.20
C PRO A 122 -20.64 -13.36 17.68
N GLU A 123 -20.06 -14.00 18.68
CA GLU A 123 -20.63 -15.17 19.33
C GLU A 123 -21.67 -14.76 20.37
N THR A 124 -22.80 -14.26 19.88
CA THR A 124 -24.11 -14.36 20.54
C THR A 124 -25.22 -14.09 19.53
N VAL A 125 -25.86 -15.16 19.03
CA VAL A 125 -27.30 -15.11 18.74
C VAL A 125 -27.91 -16.14 19.69
N GLN A 126 -28.62 -15.63 20.70
CA GLN A 126 -29.43 -16.42 21.62
C GLN A 126 -30.68 -16.95 20.91
#